data_AF-A0A962V1N5-F1
#
_entry.id   AF-A0A962V1N5-F1
#
_cell.length_a   1.000
_cell.length_b   1.000
_cell.length_c   1.000
_cell.angle_alpha   90.00
_cell.angle_beta   90.00
_cell.angle_gamma   90.00
#
_symmetry.space_group_name_H-M   'P 1'
#
loop_
_entity.id
_entity.type
_entity.pdbx_description
1 polymer ?
#
loop_
_entity_poly.entity_id
_entity_poly.type
_entity_poly.pdbx_seq_one_letter_code
_entity_poly.pdbx_strand_id
1 'polypeptide(L)'
;MNLTELKTQSAAELVAIAQDLKLDNMARSRKQDLIFAILKAQAKNGEDIFGDGVLEILQDGFGFLRSADSSYLAGPDDIYVSPSQIRRFNLRTGDTVSGKIRPP
;
A
#
# COMPACT_ATOMS: atom_id res chain seq x y z
N MET A 1 5.55 -6.74 -6.45
CA MET A 1 6.19 -5.71 -5.58
C MET A 1 5.33 -5.46 -4.32
N ASN A 2 5.91 -5.25 -3.13
CA ASN A 2 5.16 -5.05 -1.88
C ASN A 2 5.26 -3.59 -1.34
N LEU A 3 4.13 -3.03 -0.87
CA LEU A 3 4.03 -1.67 -0.34
C LEU A 3 4.93 -1.44 0.90
N THR A 4 4.87 -2.33 1.88
CA THR A 4 5.64 -2.25 3.13
C THR A 4 7.14 -2.28 2.86
N GLU A 5 7.59 -3.10 1.91
CA GLU A 5 8.99 -3.13 1.47
C GLU A 5 9.44 -1.78 0.91
N LEU A 6 8.65 -1.17 0.03
CA LEU A 6 8.95 0.15 -0.55
C LEU A 6 9.01 1.26 0.53
N LYS A 7 8.20 1.17 1.60
CA LYS A 7 8.24 2.14 2.70
C LYS A 7 9.57 2.09 3.47
N THR A 8 10.24 0.94 3.52
CA THR A 8 11.53 0.80 4.23
C THR A 8 12.73 1.27 3.42
N GLN A 9 12.60 1.37 2.09
CA GLN A 9 13.68 1.82 1.22
C GLN A 9 13.99 3.31 1.38
N SER A 10 15.23 3.68 1.09
CA SER A 10 15.67 5.07 1.04
C SER A 10 15.05 5.81 -0.16
N ALA A 11 15.01 7.15 -0.09
CA ALA A 11 14.53 7.96 -1.20
C ALA A 11 15.38 7.75 -2.48
N ALA A 12 16.69 7.52 -2.33
CA ALA A 12 17.59 7.29 -3.45
C ALA A 12 17.28 5.95 -4.16
N GLU A 13 17.03 4.88 -3.42
CA GLU A 13 16.64 3.57 -3.97
C GLU A 13 15.29 3.66 -4.69
N LEU A 14 14.31 4.35 -4.10
CA LEU A 14 13.01 4.56 -4.74
C LEU A 14 13.14 5.36 -6.04
N VAL A 15 14.01 6.37 -6.09
CA VAL A 15 14.28 7.13 -7.33
C VAL A 15 14.90 6.22 -8.40
N ALA A 16 15.82 5.33 -8.03
CA ALA A 16 16.43 4.38 -8.96
C ALA A 16 15.38 3.41 -9.55
N ILE A 17 14.52 2.84 -8.70
CA ILE A 17 13.41 1.98 -9.14
C ILE A 17 12.46 2.74 -10.08
N ALA A 18 12.15 4.00 -9.74
CA ALA A 18 11.29 4.84 -10.57
C ALA A 18 11.92 5.10 -11.96
N GLN A 19 13.25 5.33 -12.02
CA GLN A 19 13.98 5.50 -13.28
C GLN A 19 13.96 4.23 -14.13
N ASP A 20 14.15 3.06 -13.54
CA ASP A 20 14.07 1.77 -14.24
C ASP A 20 12.67 1.51 -14.82
N LEU A 21 11.63 1.98 -14.11
CA LEU A 21 10.23 1.99 -14.58
C LEU A 21 9.90 3.13 -15.55
N LYS A 22 10.90 3.92 -15.97
CA LYS A 22 10.76 5.08 -16.88
C LYS A 22 9.79 6.14 -16.36
N LEU A 23 9.80 6.37 -15.04
CA LEU A 23 9.07 7.45 -14.40
C LEU A 23 9.96 8.71 -14.33
N ASP A 24 9.62 9.72 -15.13
CA ASP A 24 10.37 10.97 -15.22
C ASP A 24 10.09 11.92 -14.04
N ASN A 25 11.02 12.83 -13.77
CA ASN A 25 10.88 13.94 -12.81
C ASN A 25 10.61 13.57 -11.34
N MET A 26 10.88 12.32 -10.93
CA MET A 26 10.57 11.84 -9.58
C MET A 26 11.58 12.27 -8.49
N ALA A 27 12.72 12.85 -8.86
CA ALA A 27 13.79 13.18 -7.90
C ALA A 27 13.40 14.24 -6.84
N ARG A 28 12.37 15.06 -7.09
CA ARG A 28 11.85 16.06 -6.13
C ARG A 28 10.52 15.68 -5.49
N SER A 29 9.98 14.51 -5.85
CA SER A 29 8.68 14.06 -5.34
C SER A 29 8.80 13.64 -3.87
N ARG A 30 7.70 13.74 -3.12
CA ARG A 30 7.67 13.19 -1.76
C ARG A 30 7.82 11.67 -1.84
N LYS A 31 8.41 11.07 -0.81
CA LYS A 31 8.60 9.60 -0.74
C LYS A 31 7.30 8.83 -1.02
N GLN A 32 6.19 9.30 -0.46
CA GLN A 32 4.88 8.70 -0.69
C GLN A 32 4.45 8.74 -2.16
N ASP A 33 4.62 9.89 -2.83
CA ASP A 33 4.26 10.04 -4.24
C ASP A 33 5.13 9.13 -5.13
N LEU A 34 6.41 8.94 -4.79
CA LEU A 34 7.27 7.95 -5.46
C LEU A 34 6.70 6.53 -5.32
N ILE A 35 6.39 6.12 -4.09
CA ILE A 35 5.88 4.77 -3.80
C ILE A 35 4.60 4.51 -4.62
N PHE A 36 3.66 5.45 -4.61
CA PHE A 36 2.43 5.32 -5.38
C PHE A 36 2.66 5.26 -6.90
N ALA A 37 3.57 6.08 -7.42
CA ALA A 37 3.90 6.07 -8.85
C ALA A 37 4.53 4.74 -9.28
N ILE A 38 5.46 4.21 -8.47
CA ILE A 38 6.11 2.91 -8.69
C ILE A 38 5.06 1.79 -8.70
N LEU A 39 4.21 1.72 -7.68
CA LEU A 39 3.15 0.69 -7.60
C LEU A 39 2.16 0.77 -8.77
N LYS A 40 1.82 1.99 -9.21
CA LYS A 40 0.94 2.20 -10.35
C LYS A 40 1.57 1.77 -11.67
N ALA A 41 2.86 2.05 -11.86
CA ALA A 41 3.60 1.61 -13.05
C ALA A 41 3.70 0.09 -13.13
N GLN A 42 4.01 -0.57 -12.02
CA GLN A 42 4.05 -2.03 -11.88
C GLN A 42 2.69 -2.67 -12.20
N ALA A 43 1.61 -2.20 -11.58
CA ALA A 43 0.27 -2.71 -11.86
C ALA A 43 -0.14 -2.50 -13.33
N LYS A 44 0.27 -1.39 -13.95
CA LYS A 44 0.01 -1.12 -15.38
C LYS A 44 0.76 -2.08 -16.31
N ASN A 45 1.92 -2.58 -15.89
CA ASN A 45 2.68 -3.60 -16.61
C ASN A 45 2.10 -5.02 -16.44
N GLY A 46 0.99 -5.17 -15.69
CA GLY A 46 0.35 -6.46 -15.42
C GLY A 46 1.00 -7.23 -14.28
N GLU A 47 1.91 -6.61 -13.52
CA GLU A 47 2.54 -7.23 -12.37
C GLU A 47 1.64 -7.11 -11.14
N ASP A 48 1.59 -8.18 -10.34
CA ASP A 48 0.89 -8.17 -9.06
C ASP A 48 1.63 -7.29 -8.04
N ILE A 49 0.86 -6.42 -7.39
CA ILE A 49 1.31 -5.66 -6.23
C ILE A 49 0.68 -6.19 -4.94
N PHE A 50 1.43 -6.10 -3.85
CA PHE A 50 1.06 -6.68 -2.56
C PHE A 50 1.13 -5.62 -1.47
N GLY A 51 0.38 -5.85 -0.40
CA GLY A 51 0.44 -5.05 0.80
C GLY A 51 -0.02 -5.86 2.00
N ASP A 52 0.28 -5.31 3.17
CA ASP A 52 -0.01 -5.92 4.46
C ASP A 52 -0.28 -4.84 5.50
N GLY A 53 -0.94 -5.25 6.58
CA GLY A 53 -1.19 -4.40 7.74
C GLY A 53 -2.17 -5.03 8.70
N VAL A 54 -2.47 -4.29 9.77
CA VAL A 54 -3.44 -4.70 10.79
C VAL A 54 -4.79 -4.10 10.46
N LEU A 55 -5.82 -4.93 10.35
CA LEU A 55 -7.17 -4.51 10.00
C LEU A 55 -7.80 -3.68 11.12
N GLU A 56 -8.32 -2.52 10.78
CA GLU A 56 -9.25 -1.75 11.59
C GLU A 56 -10.59 -1.64 10.86
N ILE A 57 -11.66 -2.18 11.46
CA ILE A 57 -13.03 -2.08 10.92
C ILE A 57 -13.73 -0.87 11.55
N LEU A 58 -14.29 0.00 10.71
CA LEU A 58 -15.04 1.18 11.12
C LEU A 58 -16.54 0.89 11.29
N GLN A 59 -17.29 1.84 11.84
CA GLN A 59 -18.72 1.68 12.17
C GLN A 59 -19.58 1.28 10.95
N ASP A 60 -19.22 1.77 9.76
CA ASP A 60 -19.92 1.47 8.50
C ASP A 60 -19.60 0.07 7.93
N GLY A 61 -18.75 -0.72 8.63
CA GLY A 61 -18.46 -2.12 8.31
C GLY A 61 -17.40 -2.34 7.23
N PHE A 62 -16.83 -1.28 6.66
CA PHE A 62 -15.58 -1.36 5.89
C PHE A 62 -14.37 -1.15 6.81
N GLY A 63 -13.17 -1.44 6.33
CA GLY A 63 -11.97 -1.26 7.12
C GLY A 63 -10.76 -0.82 6.33
N PHE A 64 -9.67 -0.59 7.05
CA PHE A 64 -8.37 -0.25 6.50
C PHE A 64 -7.29 -1.14 7.12
N LEU A 65 -6.30 -1.56 6.32
CA LEU A 65 -5.07 -2.13 6.86
C LEU A 65 -4.17 -0.98 7.28
N ARG A 66 -3.97 -0.86 8.59
CA ARG A 66 -3.11 0.14 9.21
C ARG A 66 -1.69 -0.40 9.31
N SER A 67 -0.73 0.51 9.20
CA SER A 67 0.69 0.18 9.22
C SER A 67 1.30 0.43 10.59
N ALA A 68 2.20 -0.46 11.03
CA ALA A 68 2.87 -0.37 12.32
C ALA A 68 3.85 0.82 12.39
N ASP A 69 4.45 1.20 11.25
CA ASP A 69 5.32 2.39 11.13
C ASP A 69 4.61 3.70 11.47
N SER A 70 3.30 3.74 11.26
CA SER A 70 2.43 4.89 11.49
C SER A 70 1.71 4.78 12.84
N SER A 71 2.17 3.90 13.74
CA SER A 71 1.54 3.61 15.04
C SER A 71 0.04 3.25 14.92
N TYR A 72 -0.32 2.61 13.81
CA TYR A 72 -1.70 2.27 13.45
C TYR A 72 -2.66 3.46 13.31
N LEU A 73 -2.12 4.68 13.15
CA LEU A 73 -2.91 5.87 12.85
C LEU A 73 -3.34 5.88 11.39
N ALA A 74 -4.41 6.64 11.10
CA ALA A 74 -4.88 6.80 9.74
C ALA A 74 -3.83 7.47 8.86
N GLY A 75 -3.46 6.77 7.79
CA GLY A 75 -2.45 7.15 6.82
C GLY A 75 -3.02 7.26 5.41
N PRO A 76 -2.43 8.11 4.53
CA PRO A 76 -2.85 8.20 3.13
C PRO A 76 -2.49 6.95 2.29
N ASP A 77 -1.72 6.03 2.85
CA ASP A 77 -1.28 4.76 2.28
C ASP A 77 -1.99 3.54 2.89
N ASP A 78 -3.04 3.77 3.68
CA ASP A 78 -3.86 2.69 4.23
C ASP A 78 -4.61 1.94 3.13
N ILE A 79 -4.64 0.61 3.25
CA ILE A 79 -5.25 -0.26 2.24
C ILE A 79 -6.71 -0.49 2.59
N TYR A 80 -7.61 -0.03 1.71
CA TYR A 80 -9.04 -0.25 1.87
C TYR A 80 -9.42 -1.74 1.82
N VAL A 81 -10.28 -2.15 2.75
CA VAL A 81 -10.89 -3.49 2.80
C VAL A 81 -12.41 -3.35 2.79
N SER A 82 -13.04 -3.97 1.80
CA SER A 82 -14.50 -3.89 1.62
C SER A 82 -15.27 -4.73 2.67
N PRO A 83 -16.52 -4.35 3.00
CA PRO A 83 -17.37 -5.16 3.88
C PRO A 83 -17.58 -6.59 3.39
N SER A 84 -17.57 -6.81 2.06
CA SER A 84 -17.72 -8.14 1.46
C SER A 84 -16.50 -9.02 1.71
N GLN A 85 -15.28 -8.48 1.64
CA GLN A 85 -14.05 -9.19 2.01
C GLN A 85 -14.04 -9.52 3.50
N ILE A 86 -14.36 -8.56 4.35
CA ILE A 86 -14.44 -8.76 5.81
C ILE A 86 -15.39 -9.91 6.15
N ARG A 87 -16.60 -9.90 5.58
CA ARG A 87 -17.59 -10.98 5.79
C ARG A 87 -17.14 -12.33 5.22
N ARG A 88 -16.62 -12.33 3.98
CA ARG A 88 -16.22 -13.56 3.28
C ARG A 88 -15.14 -14.33 4.03
N PHE A 89 -14.19 -13.61 4.63
CA PHE A 89 -13.06 -14.20 5.35
C PHE A 89 -13.23 -14.16 6.87
N ASN A 90 -14.39 -13.72 7.36
CA ASN A 90 -14.70 -13.59 8.80
C ASN A 90 -13.64 -12.79 9.58
N LEU A 91 -13.15 -11.70 8.96
CA LEU A 91 -12.08 -10.87 9.51
C LEU A 91 -12.59 -10.01 10.67
N ARG A 92 -11.68 -9.68 11.58
CA ARG A 92 -11.92 -8.86 12.78
C ARG A 92 -10.87 -7.76 12.90
N THR A 93 -11.24 -6.67 13.57
CA THR A 93 -10.26 -5.64 13.96
C THR A 93 -9.14 -6.29 14.76
N GLY A 94 -7.89 -6.01 14.39
CA GLY A 94 -6.69 -6.60 14.96
C GLY A 94 -6.10 -7.76 14.13
N ASP A 95 -6.83 -8.29 13.15
CA ASP A 95 -6.29 -9.32 12.27
C ASP A 95 -5.15 -8.75 11.41
N THR A 96 -4.04 -9.48 11.35
CA THR A 96 -2.97 -9.17 10.39
C THR A 96 -3.31 -9.79 9.05
N VAL A 97 -3.44 -8.94 8.03
CA VAL A 97 -3.83 -9.34 6.68
C VAL A 97 -2.71 -8.99 5.72
N SER A 98 -2.39 -9.91 4.82
CA SER A 98 -1.50 -9.68 3.69
C SER A 98 -2.16 -10.21 2.42
N GLY A 99 -1.90 -9.57 1.29
CA GLY A 99 -2.46 -10.02 0.02
C GLY A 99 -2.19 -9.10 -1.14
N LYS A 100 -2.74 -9.48 -2.29
CA LYS A 100 -2.72 -8.66 -3.50
C LYS A 100 -3.57 -7.41 -3.28
N ILE A 101 -3.02 -6.27 -3.69
CA ILE A 101 -3.70 -4.97 -3.65
C ILE A 101 -3.82 -4.42 -5.06
N ARG A 102 -4.54 -3.30 -5.20
CA ARG A 102 -4.61 -2.53 -6.44
C ARG A 102 -4.39 -1.06 -6.12
N PRO A 103 -3.80 -0.28 -7.06
CA PRO A 103 -3.77 1.16 -6.90
C PRO A 103 -5.21 1.71 -6.79
N PRO A 104 -5.42 2.84 -6.10
CA PRO A 104 -6.71 3.52 -6.10
C PRO A 104 -7.17 3.90 -7.51
#